data_AF-A0A3Q0E6W0-F1
#
_entry.id   AF-A0A3Q0E6W0-F1
#
_cell.length_a   1.000
_cell.length_b   1.000
_cell.length_c   1.000
_cell.angle_alpha   90.00
_cell.angle_beta   90.00
_cell.angle_gamma   90.00
#
_symmetry.space_group_name_H-M   'P 1'
#
loop_
_entity.id
_entity.type
_entity.pdbx_description
1 polymer ?
#
loop_
_entity_poly.entity_id
_entity_poly.type
_entity_poly.pdbx_seq_one_letter_code
_entity_poly.pdbx_strand_id
1 'polypeptide(L)'
;MVGQMRSKLKEVTPEPCQSSRPMQSRRRRRGASGAGEPEVEEEPQVEVGPPERPLQPSPLGGGNLPGGARGYSPRKIRLLKAQNSLQLDVVSKTLPVGRFQFLHSLLEQLYQKMHLLQAREFSSRTTLCIAAFVGILHWIHLVTLFENDRHFSHLSTLEREMTFRTEMGLYYSYFKTIIEAPSFLEGLWMIMNDRLTEYPLVINTVKRFHLYPEVIIACWYRTFMGIMNLFGLETKTCWNVTRIEPLGEVQSCEGLGDPACFYVGVIFILNGLMMGLFFIYGAYLSGTQLGGLITVLCYFFNHGEATRVMWTPPLRESFSYPFLVLQMYVLTLILRTSNNYTRHFIALCLSNVAFMLPWQFAQFILFTQIASLFLMYVVGYIEPSKFQKIICMNMVSVLLCFILMFGNSMYLSSYYSSSLLMTW
;
A
#
# COMPACT_ATOMS: atom_id res chain seq x y z
N MET A 1 28.57 -12.32 -46.53
CA MET A 1 29.32 -11.16 -47.03
C MET A 1 28.42 -9.95 -46.93
N VAL A 2 28.72 -9.07 -45.99
CA VAL A 2 27.91 -7.92 -45.58
C VAL A 2 28.33 -6.72 -46.42
N GLY A 3 27.38 -6.12 -47.15
CA GLY A 3 27.56 -4.87 -47.86
C GLY A 3 26.97 -3.72 -47.04
N GLN A 4 27.84 -2.94 -46.41
CA GLN A 4 27.49 -1.74 -45.66
C GLN A 4 27.29 -0.59 -46.65
N MET A 5 26.08 -0.06 -46.80
CA MET A 5 25.85 1.14 -47.62
C MET A 5 25.49 2.32 -46.72
N ARG A 6 26.38 3.32 -46.74
CA ARG A 6 26.31 4.57 -45.99
C ARG A 6 25.84 5.65 -46.97
N SER A 7 24.69 6.27 -46.76
CA SER A 7 24.29 7.47 -47.51
C SER A 7 23.85 8.60 -46.58
N LYS A 8 24.56 9.73 -46.66
CA LYS A 8 24.14 11.04 -46.16
C LYS A 8 23.37 11.78 -47.25
N LEU A 9 22.19 12.34 -46.94
CA LEU A 9 21.62 13.58 -47.51
C LEU A 9 20.31 13.88 -46.74
N LYS A 10 20.19 14.97 -45.96
CA LYS A 10 19.91 16.40 -46.27
C LYS A 10 18.39 16.70 -46.27
N GLU A 11 18.04 17.74 -45.50
CA GLU A 11 16.69 18.23 -45.16
C GLU A 11 15.74 18.41 -46.35
N VAL A 12 14.46 18.07 -46.13
CA VAL A 12 13.33 18.62 -46.89
C VAL A 12 12.16 18.86 -45.91
N THR A 13 11.82 20.14 -45.75
CA THR A 13 10.61 20.66 -45.11
C THR A 13 9.36 20.36 -45.95
N PRO A 14 8.18 20.16 -45.35
CA PRO A 14 6.94 20.50 -46.04
C PRO A 14 6.06 21.49 -45.25
N GLU A 15 5.60 22.50 -45.98
CA GLU A 15 4.52 23.43 -45.61
C GLU A 15 3.12 22.79 -45.68
N PRO A 16 2.08 23.42 -45.10
CA PRO A 16 0.83 22.76 -44.72
C PRO A 16 -0.27 22.85 -45.79
N CYS A 17 -1.02 21.77 -45.98
CA CYS A 17 -2.31 21.82 -46.69
C CYS A 17 -3.49 21.71 -45.73
N GLN A 18 -4.34 22.73 -45.79
CA GLN A 18 -5.64 22.83 -45.14
C GLN A 18 -6.68 21.91 -45.82
N SER A 19 -7.65 21.46 -45.02
CA SER A 19 -9.10 21.73 -45.20
C SER A 19 -10.04 20.54 -45.04
N SER A 20 -11.25 20.89 -44.58
CA SER A 20 -12.54 20.21 -44.76
C SER A 20 -12.98 19.11 -43.77
N ARG A 21 -13.71 19.54 -42.74
CA ARG A 21 -14.98 18.91 -42.32
C ARG A 21 -16.03 19.20 -43.40
N PRO A 22 -17.05 18.34 -43.67
CA PRO A 22 -18.19 18.23 -42.75
C PRO A 22 -19.02 16.91 -42.75
N MET A 23 -19.98 16.93 -41.82
CA MET A 23 -21.30 16.27 -41.80
C MET A 23 -21.56 14.99 -40.99
N GLN A 24 -22.60 15.17 -40.17
CA GLN A 24 -23.34 14.29 -39.29
C GLN A 24 -23.96 13.06 -39.98
N SER A 25 -24.11 11.98 -39.20
CA SER A 25 -25.16 10.98 -39.41
C SER A 25 -25.95 10.73 -38.12
N ARG A 26 -27.28 10.77 -38.27
CA ARG A 26 -28.35 10.64 -37.27
C ARG A 26 -28.64 9.18 -36.89
N ARG A 27 -29.14 9.03 -35.64
CA ARG A 27 -30.16 8.09 -35.13
C ARG A 27 -29.80 6.61 -34.86
N ARG A 28 -29.97 6.21 -33.58
CA ARG A 28 -31.16 5.43 -33.15
C ARG A 28 -31.45 5.60 -31.65
N ARG A 29 -32.72 5.93 -31.35
CA ARG A 29 -33.38 6.01 -30.04
C ARG A 29 -34.03 4.67 -29.68
N ARG A 30 -34.03 4.34 -28.38
CA ARG A 30 -35.11 3.76 -27.53
C ARG A 30 -34.82 4.41 -26.14
N GLY A 31 -35.64 5.21 -25.44
CA GLY A 31 -37.10 5.32 -25.29
C GLY A 31 -37.60 4.14 -24.44
N ALA A 32 -38.23 4.25 -23.26
CA ALA A 32 -38.67 5.28 -22.31
C ALA A 32 -38.94 4.52 -20.98
N SER A 33 -38.89 5.05 -19.76
CA SER A 33 -39.82 5.97 -19.05
C SER A 33 -39.21 6.14 -17.63
N GLY A 34 -39.09 7.34 -17.03
CA GLY A 34 -40.16 8.21 -16.52
C GLY A 34 -40.57 7.72 -15.11
N ALA A 35 -40.56 8.44 -14.00
CA ALA A 35 -40.60 9.88 -13.65
C ALA A 35 -39.96 9.99 -12.22
N GLY A 36 -39.38 11.09 -11.72
CA GLY A 36 -39.76 12.49 -11.74
C GLY A 36 -39.79 12.97 -10.28
N GLU A 37 -38.76 13.69 -9.83
CA GLU A 37 -38.79 14.50 -8.58
C GLU A 37 -39.55 15.81 -8.83
N PRO A 38 -39.94 16.57 -7.78
CA PRO A 38 -39.02 17.57 -7.21
C PRO A 38 -39.11 17.79 -5.69
N GLU A 39 -38.07 18.45 -5.16
CA GLU A 39 -37.93 19.08 -3.83
C GLU A 39 -39.00 20.16 -3.54
N VAL A 40 -39.19 20.52 -2.26
CA VAL A 40 -39.15 21.91 -1.68
C VAL A 40 -39.49 21.90 -0.16
N GLU A 41 -38.81 22.80 0.57
CA GLU A 41 -38.87 23.16 2.00
C GLU A 41 -40.22 23.70 2.53
N GLU A 42 -40.49 23.55 3.84
CA GLU A 42 -40.86 24.61 4.83
C GLU A 42 -41.43 24.04 6.17
N GLU A 43 -40.91 24.52 7.30
CA GLU A 43 -41.56 24.60 8.64
C GLU A 43 -42.30 25.97 8.76
N PRO A 44 -43.19 26.33 9.75
CA PRO A 44 -43.12 26.01 11.20
C PRO A 44 -44.45 26.02 12.06
N GLN A 45 -44.29 25.78 13.39
CA GLN A 45 -45.08 26.24 14.59
C GLN A 45 -46.48 25.65 14.95
N VAL A 46 -46.69 24.99 16.11
CA VAL A 46 -47.02 25.41 17.53
C VAL A 46 -48.54 25.44 17.87
N GLU A 47 -48.97 24.71 18.91
CA GLU A 47 -49.82 25.16 20.06
C GLU A 47 -50.04 24.01 21.11
N VAL A 48 -49.62 24.19 22.38
CA VAL A 48 -50.41 24.48 23.63
C VAL A 48 -51.08 23.22 24.25
N GLY A 49 -51.06 22.86 25.54
CA GLY A 49 -50.78 23.48 26.86
C GLY A 49 -51.31 22.55 28.00
N PRO A 50 -51.18 22.88 29.31
CA PRO A 50 -50.81 21.98 30.44
C PRO A 50 -51.98 21.76 31.49
N PRO A 51 -51.87 21.44 32.83
CA PRO A 51 -50.90 21.87 33.89
C PRO A 51 -50.46 20.89 35.05
N GLU A 52 -49.32 21.25 35.67
CA GLU A 52 -48.90 21.35 37.12
C GLU A 52 -49.00 20.22 38.20
N ARG A 53 -47.82 19.78 38.72
CA ARG A 53 -47.16 19.93 40.08
C ARG A 53 -48.00 19.99 41.40
N PRO A 54 -47.44 19.91 42.66
CA PRO A 54 -46.06 19.59 43.15
C PRO A 54 -45.91 18.83 44.54
N LEU A 55 -44.64 18.64 44.96
CA LEU A 55 -44.05 18.83 46.32
C LEU A 55 -44.04 17.71 47.41
N GLN A 56 -42.84 17.50 47.98
CA GLN A 56 -42.45 16.70 49.18
C GLN A 56 -42.96 17.31 50.51
N PRO A 57 -42.91 16.55 51.63
CA PRO A 57 -41.86 16.82 52.65
C PRO A 57 -41.33 15.57 53.43
N SER A 58 -40.16 15.72 54.06
CA SER A 58 -39.57 14.85 55.10
C SER A 58 -40.28 14.98 56.47
N PRO A 59 -40.00 14.12 57.48
CA PRO A 59 -39.12 14.59 58.57
C PRO A 59 -38.23 13.53 59.29
N LEU A 60 -37.36 14.10 60.15
CA LEU A 60 -36.32 13.63 61.08
C LEU A 60 -36.46 12.29 61.85
N GLY A 61 -35.31 11.71 62.22
CA GLY A 61 -35.16 11.03 63.52
C GLY A 61 -33.96 10.06 63.72
N GLY A 62 -32.81 10.57 64.19
CA GLY A 62 -31.99 9.97 65.28
C GLY A 62 -31.12 8.72 65.08
N GLY A 63 -29.79 8.90 65.22
CA GLY A 63 -29.01 8.16 66.22
C GLY A 63 -28.13 6.96 65.81
N ASN A 64 -26.82 7.16 65.97
CA ASN A 64 -25.78 6.19 66.39
C ASN A 64 -25.20 5.15 65.41
N LEU A 65 -23.95 5.42 65.01
CA LEU A 65 -22.92 4.42 64.71
C LEU A 65 -22.56 3.64 65.99
N PRO A 66 -22.09 2.38 65.87
CA PRO A 66 -20.64 2.20 65.93
C PRO A 66 -20.08 1.20 64.92
N GLY A 67 -18.78 1.35 64.67
CA GLY A 67 -17.99 0.55 63.76
C GLY A 67 -17.92 -0.94 64.12
N GLY A 68 -17.75 -1.74 63.08
CA GLY A 68 -17.44 -3.15 63.15
C GLY A 68 -16.77 -3.58 61.85
N ALA A 69 -15.45 -3.75 61.91
CA ALA A 69 -14.66 -4.34 60.84
C ALA A 69 -15.23 -5.71 60.48
N ARG A 70 -15.71 -5.89 59.24
CA ARG A 70 -16.03 -7.21 58.70
C ARG A 70 -14.96 -7.62 57.70
N GLY A 71 -14.24 -8.67 58.09
CA GLY A 71 -13.29 -9.38 57.26
C GLY A 71 -13.93 -9.86 55.96
N TYR A 72 -13.16 -9.72 54.89
CA TYR A 72 -13.47 -10.18 53.55
C TYR A 72 -13.41 -11.73 53.53
N SER A 73 -14.56 -12.38 53.41
CA SER A 73 -14.64 -13.83 53.12
C SER A 73 -14.67 -14.02 51.59
N PRO A 74 -13.80 -14.84 50.99
CA PRO A 74 -13.84 -15.09 49.56
C PRO A 74 -15.05 -15.97 49.20
N ARG A 75 -15.94 -15.40 48.38
CA ARG A 75 -17.14 -16.02 47.84
C ARG A 75 -16.76 -17.17 46.91
N LYS A 76 -17.07 -18.40 47.32
CA LYS A 76 -16.99 -19.64 46.54
C LYS A 76 -17.95 -19.55 45.34
N ILE A 77 -17.47 -19.11 44.18
CA ILE A 77 -18.18 -19.22 42.89
C ILE A 77 -17.35 -20.12 41.96
N ARG A 78 -17.45 -21.42 42.20
CA ARG A 78 -17.22 -22.48 41.21
C ARG A 78 -18.06 -23.67 41.65
N LEU A 79 -19.28 -23.81 41.12
CA LEU A 79 -19.86 -25.11 40.73
C LEU A 79 -21.30 -25.02 40.14
N LEU A 80 -21.68 -23.96 39.41
CA LEU A 80 -23.02 -23.89 38.78
C LEU A 80 -23.00 -23.57 37.29
N LYS A 81 -21.81 -23.49 36.66
CA LYS A 81 -21.67 -23.21 35.22
C LYS A 81 -21.16 -24.40 34.39
N ALA A 82 -20.69 -25.47 35.03
CA ALA A 82 -20.15 -26.65 34.34
C ALA A 82 -21.25 -27.59 33.80
N GLN A 83 -22.46 -27.55 34.37
CA GLN A 83 -23.53 -28.47 33.97
C GLN A 83 -24.33 -27.94 32.76
N ASN A 84 -24.49 -26.61 32.64
CA ASN A 84 -25.20 -25.99 31.51
C ASN A 84 -24.33 -25.80 30.25
N SER A 85 -23.00 -25.69 30.38
CA SER A 85 -22.11 -25.68 29.20
C SER A 85 -22.01 -27.04 28.53
N LEU A 86 -22.15 -28.13 29.30
CA LEU A 86 -22.04 -29.49 28.79
C LEU A 86 -23.32 -29.94 28.07
N GLN A 87 -24.48 -29.36 28.39
CA GLN A 87 -25.73 -29.62 27.67
C GLN A 87 -25.84 -28.87 26.34
N LEU A 88 -25.25 -27.67 26.23
CA LEU A 88 -25.31 -26.87 24.99
C LEU A 88 -24.44 -27.48 23.87
N ASP A 89 -23.33 -28.13 24.23
CA ASP A 89 -22.43 -28.83 23.29
C ASP A 89 -22.97 -30.19 22.80
N VAL A 90 -23.91 -30.79 23.53
CA VAL A 90 -24.51 -32.08 23.16
C VAL A 90 -25.69 -31.89 22.19
N VAL A 91 -26.38 -30.75 22.25
CA VAL A 91 -27.57 -30.50 21.41
C VAL A 91 -27.19 -29.98 20.01
N SER A 92 -26.04 -29.32 19.81
CA SER A 92 -25.64 -28.85 18.46
C SER A 92 -25.11 -29.97 17.54
N LYS A 93 -24.87 -31.17 18.08
CA LYS A 93 -24.31 -32.32 17.34
C LYS A 93 -25.33 -33.22 16.63
N THR A 94 -26.61 -32.83 16.59
CA THR A 94 -27.69 -33.68 16.05
C THR A 94 -28.50 -33.02 14.94
N LEU A 95 -27.84 -32.50 13.89
CA LEU A 95 -28.46 -32.21 12.59
C LEU A 95 -27.40 -32.29 11.45
N PRO A 96 -27.79 -32.66 10.22
CA PRO A 96 -27.24 -33.81 9.50
C PRO A 96 -25.75 -33.70 9.15
N VAL A 97 -24.93 -34.42 9.91
CA VAL A 97 -23.47 -34.60 9.74
C VAL A 97 -23.12 -35.49 8.51
N GLY A 98 -24.10 -36.11 7.86
CA GLY A 98 -23.89 -37.18 6.87
C GLY A 98 -23.34 -36.76 5.50
N ARG A 99 -23.45 -35.48 5.08
CA ARG A 99 -23.05 -35.06 3.71
C ARG A 99 -21.64 -34.49 3.60
N PHE A 100 -21.02 -34.14 4.73
CA PHE A 100 -19.69 -33.52 4.81
C PHE A 100 -18.69 -34.34 5.63
N GLN A 101 -19.03 -35.59 5.98
CA GLN A 101 -18.18 -36.45 6.81
C GLN A 101 -16.83 -36.74 6.15
N PHE A 102 -16.80 -36.87 4.82
CA PHE A 102 -15.56 -36.96 4.04
C PHE A 102 -14.74 -35.67 4.13
N LEU A 103 -15.38 -34.50 4.01
CA LEU A 103 -14.72 -33.20 4.06
C LEU A 103 -14.18 -32.90 5.46
N HIS A 104 -14.91 -33.29 6.51
CA HIS A 104 -14.48 -33.19 7.90
C HIS A 104 -13.32 -34.15 8.21
N SER A 105 -13.38 -35.39 7.71
CA SER A 105 -12.29 -36.36 7.87
C SER A 105 -11.02 -35.94 7.13
N LEU A 106 -11.16 -35.36 5.93
CA LEU A 106 -10.05 -34.83 5.14
C LEU A 106 -9.48 -33.56 5.79
N LEU A 107 -10.34 -32.71 6.38
CA LEU A 107 -9.93 -31.53 7.15
C LEU A 107 -9.20 -31.93 8.43
N GLU A 108 -9.66 -32.95 9.16
CA GLU A 108 -8.97 -33.50 10.33
C GLU A 108 -7.64 -34.15 9.96
N GLN A 109 -7.57 -34.88 8.85
CA GLN A 109 -6.31 -35.42 8.33
C GLN A 109 -5.32 -34.31 7.96
N LEU A 110 -5.80 -33.26 7.29
CA LEU A 110 -4.99 -32.06 7.00
C LEU A 110 -4.55 -31.37 8.28
N TYR A 111 -5.43 -31.25 9.28
CA TYR A 111 -5.15 -30.63 10.57
C TYR A 111 -4.08 -31.41 11.36
N GLN A 112 -4.18 -32.74 11.42
CA GLN A 112 -3.17 -33.60 12.06
C GLN A 112 -1.83 -33.55 11.32
N LYS A 113 -1.82 -33.60 9.98
CA LYS A 113 -0.57 -33.48 9.21
C LYS A 113 0.03 -32.09 9.32
N MET A 114 -0.78 -31.04 9.43
CA MET A 114 -0.34 -29.67 9.65
C MET A 114 0.32 -29.52 11.03
N HIS A 115 -0.26 -30.06 12.11
CA HIS A 115 0.36 -30.07 13.43
C HIS A 115 1.71 -30.81 13.45
N LEU A 116 1.81 -31.92 12.71
CA LEU A 116 3.06 -32.69 12.60
C LEU A 116 4.13 -31.95 11.78
N LEU A 117 3.71 -31.13 10.81
CA LEU A 117 4.58 -30.22 10.05
C LEU A 117 4.97 -28.97 10.86
N GLN A 118 4.10 -28.50 11.75
CA GLN A 118 4.33 -27.36 12.64
C GLN A 118 5.36 -27.69 13.73
N ALA A 119 5.46 -28.95 14.14
CA ALA A 119 6.51 -29.42 15.06
C ALA A 119 7.91 -29.51 14.41
N ARG A 120 7.99 -29.51 13.08
CA ARG A 120 9.27 -29.45 12.36
C ARG A 120 9.67 -28.00 12.21
N GLU A 121 10.42 -27.47 13.17
CA GLU A 121 11.02 -26.14 13.06
C GLU A 121 11.90 -26.08 11.80
N PHE A 122 11.37 -25.44 10.76
CA PHE A 122 12.11 -25.21 9.54
C PHE A 122 13.21 -24.18 9.82
N SER A 123 14.41 -24.47 9.34
CA SER A 123 15.54 -23.56 9.51
C SER A 123 15.22 -22.20 8.90
N SER A 124 15.41 -21.13 9.67
CA SER A 124 15.24 -19.73 9.22
C SER A 124 15.91 -19.45 7.86
N ARG A 125 17.05 -20.10 7.59
CA ARG A 125 17.76 -20.02 6.31
C ARG A 125 16.92 -20.53 5.14
N THR A 126 16.23 -21.66 5.31
CA THR A 126 15.37 -22.24 4.26
C THR A 126 14.20 -21.32 3.93
N THR A 127 13.59 -20.70 4.94
CA THR A 127 12.50 -19.73 4.75
C THR A 127 12.97 -18.51 3.98
N LEU A 128 14.17 -17.97 4.29
CA LEU A 128 14.75 -16.86 3.55
C LEU A 128 15.11 -17.23 2.10
N CYS A 129 15.63 -18.43 1.86
CA CYS A 129 15.90 -18.92 0.50
C CYS A 129 14.62 -19.04 -0.33
N ILE A 130 13.54 -19.59 0.24
CA ILE A 130 12.25 -19.70 -0.46
C ILE A 130 11.67 -18.30 -0.69
N ALA A 131 11.75 -17.40 0.27
CA ALA A 131 11.29 -16.01 0.13
C ALA A 131 12.01 -15.30 -1.03
N ALA A 132 13.34 -15.44 -1.13
CA ALA A 132 14.13 -14.86 -2.21
C ALA A 132 13.75 -15.47 -3.56
N PHE A 133 13.57 -16.80 -3.63
CA PHE A 133 13.15 -17.48 -4.85
C PHE A 133 11.78 -16.99 -5.33
N VAL A 134 10.78 -16.91 -4.44
CA VAL A 134 9.44 -16.39 -4.76
C VAL A 134 9.49 -14.93 -5.20
N GLY A 135 10.33 -14.11 -4.55
CA GLY A 135 10.51 -12.71 -4.93
C GLY A 135 11.10 -12.54 -6.34
N ILE A 136 12.10 -13.35 -6.69
CA ILE A 136 12.69 -13.37 -8.05
C ILE A 136 11.65 -13.84 -9.07
N LEU A 137 10.87 -14.89 -8.74
CA LEU A 137 9.80 -15.38 -9.62
C LEU A 137 8.76 -14.29 -9.87
N HIS A 138 8.35 -13.55 -8.84
CA HIS A 138 7.40 -12.45 -8.98
C HIS A 138 7.98 -11.30 -9.82
N TRP A 139 9.25 -10.96 -9.64
CA TRP A 139 9.91 -9.96 -10.47
C TRP A 139 9.93 -10.36 -11.95
N ILE A 140 10.32 -11.60 -12.26
CA ILE A 140 10.30 -12.12 -13.63
C ILE A 140 8.87 -12.10 -14.18
N HIS A 141 7.89 -12.53 -13.38
CA HIS A 141 6.49 -12.52 -13.76
C HIS A 141 6.00 -11.12 -14.14
N LEU A 142 6.28 -10.10 -13.33
CA LEU A 142 5.92 -8.71 -13.62
C LEU A 142 6.58 -8.20 -14.89
N VAL A 143 7.88 -8.45 -15.09
CA VAL A 143 8.60 -8.05 -16.31
C VAL A 143 7.97 -8.71 -17.53
N THR A 144 7.68 -10.02 -17.47
CA THR A 144 7.06 -10.73 -18.60
C THR A 144 5.64 -10.25 -18.89
N LEU A 145 4.83 -9.97 -17.87
CA LEU A 145 3.47 -9.45 -18.07
C LEU A 145 3.50 -8.04 -18.68
N PHE A 146 4.36 -7.17 -18.16
CA PHE A 146 4.51 -5.81 -18.69
C PHE A 146 4.97 -5.82 -20.14
N GLU A 147 5.92 -6.69 -20.48
CA GLU A 147 6.41 -6.83 -21.85
C GLU A 147 5.33 -7.39 -22.78
N ASN A 148 4.58 -8.41 -22.34
CA ASN A 148 3.52 -9.00 -23.13
C ASN A 148 2.36 -8.04 -23.41
N ASP A 149 2.07 -7.11 -22.50
CA ASP A 149 1.06 -6.08 -22.73
C ASP A 149 1.58 -4.93 -23.60
N ARG A 150 2.67 -4.29 -23.16
CA ARG A 150 3.11 -3.01 -23.73
C ARG A 150 4.06 -3.16 -24.90
N HIS A 151 4.68 -4.33 -25.09
CA HIS A 151 5.79 -4.55 -26.01
C HIS A 151 6.85 -3.45 -25.85
N PHE A 152 7.20 -3.18 -24.58
CA PHE A 152 7.93 -1.98 -24.19
C PHE A 152 9.32 -1.92 -24.81
N SER A 153 9.95 -3.09 -24.98
CA SER A 153 11.20 -3.29 -25.71
C SER A 153 11.15 -2.70 -27.13
N HIS A 154 10.07 -2.98 -27.88
CA HIS A 154 9.89 -2.58 -29.27
C HIS A 154 9.54 -1.11 -29.48
N LEU A 155 9.14 -0.39 -28.42
CA LEU A 155 8.78 1.02 -28.49
C LEU A 155 10.01 1.91 -28.55
N SER A 156 9.92 2.99 -29.34
CA SER A 156 10.93 4.05 -29.33
C SER A 156 10.91 4.85 -28.04
N THR A 157 11.97 5.58 -27.74
CA THR A 157 12.06 6.40 -26.52
C THR A 157 10.87 7.36 -26.37
N LEU A 158 10.48 8.06 -27.43
CA LEU A 158 9.34 8.98 -27.38
C LEU A 158 8.02 8.25 -27.08
N GLU A 159 7.81 7.09 -27.71
CA GLU A 159 6.58 6.33 -27.50
C GLU A 159 6.50 5.72 -26.11
N ARG A 160 7.63 5.25 -25.57
CA ARG A 160 7.71 4.81 -24.18
C ARG A 160 7.30 5.92 -23.24
N GLU A 161 7.79 7.13 -23.45
CA GLU A 161 7.38 8.29 -22.65
C GLU A 161 5.87 8.58 -22.79
N MET A 162 5.32 8.44 -23.99
CA MET A 162 3.87 8.57 -24.24
C MET A 162 3.03 7.44 -23.62
N THR A 163 3.62 6.28 -23.28
CA THR A 163 2.89 5.22 -22.56
C THR A 163 2.60 5.61 -21.11
N PHE A 164 3.46 6.44 -20.51
CA PHE A 164 3.23 6.99 -19.18
C PHE A 164 2.18 8.10 -19.27
N ARG A 165 0.91 7.72 -19.11
CA ARG A 165 -0.22 8.66 -19.10
C ARG A 165 -0.46 9.23 -17.71
N THR A 166 -1.12 10.40 -17.68
CA THR A 166 -1.63 11.06 -16.48
C THR A 166 -0.55 11.22 -15.38
N GLU A 167 -0.74 10.59 -14.22
CA GLU A 167 0.15 10.69 -13.06
C GLU A 167 1.50 10.02 -13.30
N MET A 168 1.54 8.93 -14.05
CA MET A 168 2.76 8.20 -14.38
C MET A 168 3.72 9.08 -15.18
N GLY A 169 3.18 9.79 -16.17
CA GLY A 169 3.95 10.70 -17.01
C GLY A 169 4.46 11.91 -16.23
N LEU A 170 3.63 12.44 -15.33
CA LEU A 170 4.01 13.53 -14.45
C LEU A 170 5.20 13.13 -13.56
N TYR A 171 5.13 12.00 -12.86
CA TYR A 171 6.22 11.54 -11.99
C TYR A 171 7.50 11.23 -12.78
N TYR A 172 7.36 10.57 -13.92
CA TYR A 172 8.48 10.30 -14.81
C TYR A 172 9.14 11.60 -15.32
N SER A 173 8.36 12.65 -15.63
CA SER A 173 8.93 13.93 -16.06
C SER A 173 9.81 14.59 -14.98
N TYR A 174 9.45 14.49 -13.69
CA TYR A 174 10.27 15.00 -12.61
C TYR A 174 11.56 14.20 -12.44
N PHE A 175 11.46 12.87 -12.54
CA PHE A 175 12.65 12.01 -12.58
C PHE A 175 13.57 12.40 -13.75
N LYS A 176 13.01 12.63 -14.94
CA LYS A 176 13.72 13.05 -16.15
C LYS A 176 14.45 14.39 -15.95
N THR A 177 13.79 15.39 -15.37
CA THR A 177 14.40 16.68 -15.05
C THR A 177 15.65 16.54 -14.16
N ILE A 178 15.62 15.66 -13.16
CA ILE A 178 16.77 15.47 -12.24
C ILE A 178 17.94 14.78 -12.94
N ILE A 179 17.69 13.82 -13.84
CA ILE A 179 18.76 13.08 -14.53
C ILE A 179 19.38 13.90 -15.66
N GLU A 180 18.60 14.77 -16.32
CA GLU A 180 19.07 15.63 -17.41
C GLU A 180 19.79 16.89 -16.91
N ALA A 181 19.53 17.31 -15.67
CA ALA A 181 20.21 18.44 -15.06
C ALA A 181 21.74 18.25 -15.01
N PRO A 182 22.54 19.33 -15.08
CA PRO A 182 24.00 19.24 -15.05
C PRO A 182 24.51 18.62 -13.74
N SER A 183 23.84 18.89 -12.61
CA SER A 183 24.13 18.29 -11.31
C SER A 183 22.85 17.81 -10.63
N PHE A 184 22.98 16.86 -9.69
CA PHE A 184 21.84 16.36 -8.92
C PHE A 184 21.19 17.45 -8.06
N LEU A 185 22.00 18.29 -7.42
CA LEU A 185 21.51 19.39 -6.58
C LEU A 185 20.77 20.45 -7.42
N GLU A 186 21.25 20.74 -8.63
CA GLU A 186 20.56 21.63 -9.55
C GLU A 186 19.21 21.04 -9.97
N GLY A 187 19.17 19.76 -10.34
CA GLY A 187 17.93 19.07 -10.66
C GLY A 187 16.94 19.07 -9.49
N LEU A 188 17.42 18.85 -8.26
CA LEU A 188 16.62 18.93 -7.05
C LEU A 188 16.09 20.36 -6.80
N TRP A 189 16.91 21.38 -7.03
CA TRP A 189 16.51 22.77 -6.88
C TRP A 189 15.45 23.16 -7.92
N MET A 190 15.58 22.69 -9.16
CA MET A 190 14.60 22.91 -10.24
C MET A 190 13.22 22.34 -9.87
N ILE A 191 13.15 21.10 -9.36
CA ILE A 191 11.85 20.52 -8.96
C ILE A 191 11.30 21.15 -7.67
N MET A 192 12.16 21.58 -6.75
CA MET A 192 11.74 22.25 -5.51
C MET A 192 11.21 23.68 -5.75
N ASN A 193 11.55 24.30 -6.88
CA ASN A 193 11.11 25.64 -7.26
C ASN A 193 10.41 25.63 -8.62
N ASP A 194 9.45 24.72 -8.79
CA ASP A 194 8.72 24.59 -10.05
C ASP A 194 7.73 25.74 -10.24
N ARG A 195 7.73 26.32 -11.43
CA ARG A 195 6.81 27.40 -11.85
C ARG A 195 5.86 26.97 -12.96
N LEU A 196 6.05 25.77 -13.52
CA LEU A 196 5.33 25.33 -14.71
C LEU A 196 4.02 24.60 -14.35
N THR A 197 4.01 23.78 -13.30
CA THR A 197 2.85 22.92 -13.01
C THR A 197 1.67 23.67 -12.42
N GLU A 198 1.89 24.63 -11.51
CA GLU A 198 0.83 25.43 -10.87
C GLU A 198 1.05 26.95 -11.08
N TYR A 199 1.35 27.37 -12.33
CA TYR A 199 1.52 28.80 -12.65
C TYR A 199 0.27 29.62 -12.28
N PRO A 200 0.40 30.79 -11.61
CA PRO A 200 1.61 31.61 -11.39
C PRO A 200 2.39 31.31 -10.10
N LEU A 201 1.99 30.30 -9.31
CA LEU A 201 2.64 29.98 -8.04
C LEU A 201 3.94 29.19 -8.27
N VAL A 202 4.93 29.45 -7.43
CA VAL A 202 6.14 28.62 -7.34
C VAL A 202 5.91 27.59 -6.26
N ILE A 203 5.88 26.32 -6.63
CA ILE A 203 5.57 25.23 -5.70
C ILE A 203 6.77 24.31 -5.49
N ASN A 204 6.90 23.83 -4.26
CA ASN A 204 7.79 22.72 -3.97
C ASN A 204 7.07 21.42 -4.32
N THR A 205 7.41 20.87 -5.48
CA THR A 205 6.79 19.65 -6.02
C THR A 205 7.08 18.43 -5.16
N VAL A 206 8.26 18.37 -4.52
CA VAL A 206 8.64 17.28 -3.59
C VAL A 206 7.66 17.22 -2.42
N LYS A 207 7.35 18.39 -1.85
CA LYS A 207 6.36 18.54 -0.77
C LYS A 207 4.94 18.24 -1.23
N ARG A 208 4.56 18.74 -2.42
CA ARG A 208 3.20 18.72 -2.96
C ARG A 208 2.78 17.32 -3.44
N PHE A 209 3.65 16.66 -4.20
CA PHE A 209 3.34 15.41 -4.91
C PHE A 209 4.06 14.17 -4.38
N HIS A 210 4.73 14.27 -3.22
CA HIS A 210 5.44 13.16 -2.57
C HIS A 210 6.52 12.53 -3.47
N LEU A 211 7.33 13.36 -4.15
CA LEU A 211 8.36 12.93 -5.13
C LEU A 211 9.63 12.32 -4.54
N TYR A 212 9.59 11.85 -3.29
CA TYR A 212 10.73 11.21 -2.65
C TYR A 212 11.27 9.98 -3.42
N PRO A 213 10.43 9.07 -3.95
CA PRO A 213 10.89 7.95 -4.76
C PRO A 213 11.67 8.40 -6.01
N GLU A 214 11.20 9.40 -6.73
CA GLU A 214 11.85 9.88 -7.96
C GLU A 214 13.21 10.49 -7.66
N VAL A 215 13.32 11.26 -6.57
CA VAL A 215 14.60 11.84 -6.13
C VAL A 215 15.61 10.72 -5.79
N ILE A 216 15.18 9.68 -5.09
CA ILE A 216 16.04 8.54 -4.73
C ILE A 216 16.45 7.76 -5.99
N ILE A 217 15.51 7.45 -6.88
CA ILE A 217 15.79 6.69 -8.10
C ILE A 217 16.66 7.49 -9.06
N ALA A 218 16.47 8.81 -9.17
CA ALA A 218 17.34 9.68 -9.96
C ALA A 218 18.77 9.71 -9.40
N CYS A 219 18.93 9.75 -8.07
CA CYS A 219 20.23 9.64 -7.41
C CYS A 219 20.91 8.29 -7.74
N TRP A 220 20.17 7.19 -7.64
CA TRP A 220 20.66 5.86 -8.00
C TRP A 220 21.03 5.76 -9.48
N TYR A 221 20.21 6.30 -10.38
CA TYR A 221 20.47 6.27 -11.81
C TYR A 221 21.74 7.04 -12.18
N ARG A 222 21.92 8.26 -11.66
CA ARG A 222 23.13 9.05 -11.90
C ARG A 222 24.38 8.37 -11.34
N THR A 223 24.26 7.75 -10.17
CA THR A 223 25.35 6.99 -9.56
C THR A 223 25.69 5.75 -10.39
N PHE A 224 24.68 5.00 -10.83
CA PHE A 224 24.83 3.83 -11.70
C PHE A 224 25.50 4.22 -13.03
N MET A 225 25.00 5.24 -13.71
CA MET A 225 25.59 5.72 -14.96
C MET A 225 27.02 6.26 -14.76
N GLY A 226 27.29 6.96 -13.66
CA GLY A 226 28.63 7.42 -13.31
C GLY A 226 29.61 6.25 -13.13
N ILE A 227 29.20 5.21 -12.42
CA ILE A 227 29.99 3.99 -12.22
C ILE A 227 30.20 3.26 -13.55
N MET A 228 29.15 3.07 -14.36
CA MET A 228 29.26 2.34 -15.63
C MET A 228 30.13 3.09 -16.65
N ASN A 229 30.04 4.42 -16.68
CA ASN A 229 30.92 5.26 -17.50
C ASN A 229 32.38 5.17 -17.04
N LEU A 230 32.64 5.07 -15.73
CA LEU A 230 33.99 4.86 -15.18
C LEU A 230 34.58 3.51 -15.64
N PHE A 231 33.76 2.46 -15.70
CA PHE A 231 34.17 1.13 -16.16
C PHE A 231 34.10 0.94 -17.68
N GLY A 232 33.61 1.93 -18.44
CA GLY A 232 33.47 1.86 -19.90
C GLY A 232 32.52 0.77 -20.40
N LEU A 233 31.56 0.35 -19.56
CA LEU A 233 30.60 -0.70 -19.90
C LEU A 233 29.39 -0.10 -20.62
N GLU A 234 29.06 -0.62 -21.81
CA GLU A 234 27.86 -0.21 -22.54
C GLU A 234 26.59 -0.64 -21.79
N THR A 235 25.80 0.34 -21.34
CA THR A 235 24.58 0.12 -20.52
C THR A 235 23.28 0.05 -21.34
N LYS A 236 23.36 0.36 -22.64
CA LYS A 236 22.21 0.36 -23.55
C LYS A 236 22.58 -0.30 -24.87
N THR A 237 21.71 -1.19 -25.34
CA THR A 237 21.78 -1.80 -26.67
C THR A 237 20.68 -1.21 -27.53
N CYS A 238 21.03 -0.63 -28.67
CA CYS A 238 20.08 0.00 -29.56
C CYS A 238 19.90 -0.81 -30.85
N TRP A 239 18.65 -0.95 -31.26
CA TRP A 239 18.21 -1.66 -32.47
C TRP A 239 17.32 -0.73 -33.29
N ASN A 240 17.39 -0.82 -34.63
CA ASN A 240 16.45 -0.12 -35.49
C ASN A 240 15.27 -1.04 -35.79
N VAL A 241 14.06 -0.58 -35.45
CA VAL A 241 12.82 -1.33 -35.69
C VAL A 241 12.16 -0.77 -36.94
N THR A 242 12.09 -1.58 -37.99
CA THR A 242 11.37 -1.26 -39.24
C THR A 242 9.87 -1.35 -39.00
N ARG A 243 9.12 -0.32 -39.40
CA ARG A 243 7.65 -0.28 -39.30
C ARG A 243 7.00 -0.45 -40.67
N ILE A 244 5.73 -0.85 -40.66
CA ILE A 244 4.90 -0.94 -41.87
C ILE A 244 4.72 0.49 -42.41
N GLU A 245 4.98 0.70 -43.70
CA GLU A 245 4.83 1.98 -44.39
C GLU A 245 3.43 2.56 -44.16
N PRO A 246 3.28 3.87 -43.86
CA PRO A 246 4.20 4.98 -44.15
C PRO A 246 5.08 5.45 -42.97
N LEU A 247 5.24 4.68 -41.90
CA LEU A 247 6.05 5.10 -40.74
C LEU A 247 7.54 4.83 -40.96
N GLY A 248 8.40 5.81 -40.66
CA GLY A 248 9.85 5.67 -40.73
C GLY A 248 10.42 4.67 -39.71
N GLU A 249 11.64 4.19 -39.97
CA GLU A 249 12.40 3.39 -39.01
C GLU A 249 12.63 4.17 -37.73
N VAL A 250 12.47 3.51 -36.58
CA VAL A 250 12.71 4.15 -35.28
C VAL A 250 13.76 3.39 -34.49
N GLN A 251 14.69 4.13 -33.90
CA GLN A 251 15.72 3.58 -33.01
C GLN A 251 15.08 3.27 -31.65
N SER A 252 15.12 1.99 -31.26
CA SER A 252 14.75 1.54 -29.92
C SER A 252 16.02 1.16 -29.16
N CYS A 253 16.25 1.78 -28.00
CA CYS A 253 17.36 1.45 -27.12
C CYS A 253 16.83 0.73 -25.88
N GLU A 254 17.37 -0.42 -25.55
CA GLU A 254 16.99 -1.19 -24.35
C GLU A 254 18.17 -1.31 -23.40
N GLY A 255 17.87 -1.50 -22.12
CA GLY A 255 18.87 -1.72 -21.08
C GLY A 255 18.66 -0.82 -19.87
N LEU A 256 19.45 -1.08 -18.83
CA LEU A 256 19.44 -0.29 -17.59
C LEU A 256 19.99 1.13 -17.80
N GLY A 257 20.62 1.41 -18.94
CA GLY A 257 21.03 2.75 -19.36
C GLY A 257 19.93 3.56 -20.05
N ASP A 258 18.76 2.98 -20.36
CA ASP A 258 17.59 3.75 -20.78
C ASP A 258 16.82 4.22 -19.53
N PRO A 259 16.53 5.53 -19.38
CA PRO A 259 15.90 6.06 -18.17
C PRO A 259 14.53 5.44 -17.87
N ALA A 260 13.72 5.18 -18.89
CA ALA A 260 12.38 4.62 -18.72
C ALA A 260 12.46 3.15 -18.28
N CYS A 261 13.31 2.35 -18.93
CA CYS A 261 13.56 0.96 -18.52
C CYS A 261 14.13 0.86 -17.09
N PHE A 262 15.07 1.74 -16.72
CA PHE A 262 15.64 1.76 -15.37
C PHE A 262 14.57 2.08 -14.32
N TYR A 263 13.77 3.12 -14.55
CA TYR A 263 12.74 3.57 -13.63
C TYR A 263 11.70 2.49 -13.35
N VAL A 264 11.18 1.84 -14.41
CA VAL A 264 10.24 0.72 -14.29
C VAL A 264 10.89 -0.51 -13.66
N GLY A 265 12.14 -0.81 -14.03
CA GLY A 265 12.88 -1.95 -13.48
C GLY A 265 13.04 -1.92 -11.97
N VAL A 266 13.36 -0.74 -11.40
CA VAL A 266 13.47 -0.57 -9.94
C VAL A 266 12.14 -0.87 -9.23
N ILE A 267 11.02 -0.42 -9.81
CA ILE A 267 9.68 -0.68 -9.25
C ILE A 267 9.37 -2.18 -9.24
N PHE A 268 9.71 -2.90 -10.31
CA PHE A 268 9.48 -4.34 -10.38
C PHE A 268 10.36 -5.12 -9.40
N ILE A 269 11.62 -4.72 -9.22
CA ILE A 269 12.49 -5.31 -8.19
C ILE A 269 11.90 -5.09 -6.79
N LEU A 270 11.43 -3.88 -6.51
CA LEU A 270 10.80 -3.52 -5.23
C LEU A 270 9.52 -4.35 -4.97
N ASN A 271 8.70 -4.56 -6.00
CA ASN A 271 7.51 -5.44 -5.90
C ASN A 271 7.87 -6.94 -5.87
N GLY A 272 9.01 -7.35 -6.42
CA GLY A 272 9.57 -8.68 -6.18
C GLY A 272 9.91 -8.88 -4.70
N LEU A 273 10.56 -7.90 -4.07
CA LEU A 273 10.89 -7.92 -2.65
C LEU A 273 9.62 -7.97 -1.76
N MET A 274 8.57 -7.25 -2.14
CA MET A 274 7.26 -7.33 -1.48
C MET A 274 6.72 -8.77 -1.44
N MET A 275 6.85 -9.53 -2.52
CA MET A 275 6.35 -10.91 -2.55
C MET A 275 7.13 -11.83 -1.60
N GLY A 276 8.45 -11.62 -1.50
CA GLY A 276 9.27 -12.29 -0.50
C GLY A 276 8.85 -11.93 0.93
N LEU A 277 8.52 -10.66 1.20
CA LEU A 277 7.99 -10.22 2.49
C LEU A 277 6.63 -10.85 2.81
N PHE A 278 5.73 -10.99 1.83
CA PHE A 278 4.46 -11.69 2.03
C PHE A 278 4.64 -13.15 2.41
N PHE A 279 5.58 -13.85 1.76
CA PHE A 279 5.89 -15.23 2.11
C PHE A 279 6.41 -15.32 3.56
N ILE A 280 7.35 -14.44 3.96
CA ILE A 280 7.88 -14.41 5.33
C ILE A 280 6.75 -14.08 6.32
N TYR A 281 5.90 -13.11 6.00
CA TYR A 281 4.81 -12.69 6.86
C TYR A 281 3.76 -13.81 7.05
N GLY A 282 3.34 -14.47 5.97
CA GLY A 282 2.42 -15.60 6.01
C GLY A 282 3.02 -16.82 6.73
N ALA A 283 4.31 -17.09 6.53
CA ALA A 283 5.01 -18.15 7.26
C ALA A 283 5.12 -17.84 8.76
N TYR A 284 5.35 -16.58 9.12
CA TYR A 284 5.41 -16.13 10.51
C TYR A 284 4.05 -16.23 11.21
N LEU A 285 2.96 -15.83 10.56
CA LEU A 285 1.59 -15.92 11.11
C LEU A 285 1.17 -17.38 11.33
N SER A 286 1.35 -18.22 10.32
CA SER A 286 0.96 -19.65 10.37
C SER A 286 1.91 -20.53 11.17
N GLY A 287 3.12 -20.06 11.46
CA GLY A 287 4.19 -20.88 12.05
C GLY A 287 4.72 -21.99 11.14
N THR A 288 4.32 -22.01 9.86
CA THR A 288 4.73 -23.04 8.88
C THR A 288 5.09 -22.42 7.55
N GLN A 289 6.00 -23.03 6.79
CA GLN A 289 6.33 -22.56 5.43
C GLN A 289 5.15 -22.70 4.46
N LEU A 290 4.24 -23.65 4.73
CA LEU A 290 3.04 -23.86 3.93
C LEU A 290 2.10 -22.67 3.98
N GLY A 291 1.93 -22.02 5.14
CA GLY A 291 1.10 -20.82 5.21
C GLY A 291 1.65 -19.68 4.35
N GLY A 292 2.98 -19.50 4.33
CA GLY A 292 3.64 -18.57 3.42
C GLY A 292 3.38 -18.91 1.94
N LEU A 293 3.48 -20.20 1.57
CA LEU A 293 3.20 -20.65 0.21
C LEU A 293 1.73 -20.41 -0.20
N ILE A 294 0.79 -20.68 0.69
CA ILE A 294 -0.64 -20.42 0.45
C ILE A 294 -0.89 -18.93 0.25
N THR A 295 -0.28 -18.05 1.07
CA THR A 295 -0.37 -16.59 0.87
C THR A 295 0.11 -16.18 -0.52
N VAL A 296 1.23 -16.76 -0.98
CA VAL A 296 1.78 -16.49 -2.31
C VAL A 296 0.84 -16.95 -3.42
N LEU A 297 0.32 -18.17 -3.32
CA LEU A 297 -0.62 -18.71 -4.30
C LEU A 297 -1.92 -17.88 -4.38
N CYS A 298 -2.47 -17.47 -3.24
CA CYS A 298 -3.65 -16.60 -3.20
C CYS A 298 -3.37 -15.23 -3.83
N TYR A 299 -2.17 -14.67 -3.62
CA TYR A 299 -1.77 -13.42 -4.26
C TYR A 299 -1.70 -13.57 -5.78
N PHE A 300 -1.06 -14.62 -6.30
CA PHE A 300 -1.00 -14.86 -7.74
C PHE A 300 -2.38 -15.14 -8.35
N PHE A 301 -3.24 -15.88 -7.64
CA PHE A 301 -4.61 -16.13 -8.10
C PHE A 301 -5.41 -14.82 -8.22
N ASN A 302 -5.19 -13.87 -7.30
CA ASN A 302 -5.86 -12.58 -7.28
C ASN A 302 -5.00 -11.43 -7.84
N HIS A 303 -3.97 -11.72 -8.64
CA HIS A 303 -2.94 -10.73 -8.99
C HIS A 303 -3.54 -9.48 -9.66
N GLY A 304 -4.54 -9.65 -10.53
CA GLY A 304 -5.19 -8.54 -11.25
C GLY A 304 -5.91 -7.53 -10.35
N GLU A 305 -6.46 -7.97 -9.22
CA GLU A 305 -7.11 -7.10 -8.23
C GLU A 305 -6.15 -6.66 -7.13
N ALA A 306 -5.17 -7.50 -6.79
CA ALA A 306 -4.19 -7.24 -5.74
C ALA A 306 -3.19 -6.16 -6.13
N THR A 307 -2.85 -6.04 -7.41
CA THR A 307 -1.87 -5.08 -7.90
C THR A 307 -2.15 -4.62 -9.32
N ARG A 308 -1.95 -3.33 -9.57
CA ARG A 308 -1.98 -2.74 -10.91
C ARG A 308 -0.58 -2.39 -11.43
N VAL A 309 0.47 -2.82 -10.73
CA VAL A 309 1.89 -2.52 -11.05
C VAL A 309 2.27 -2.97 -12.46
N MET A 310 1.67 -4.04 -12.98
CA MET A 310 1.90 -4.50 -14.35
C MET A 310 1.37 -3.54 -15.44
N TRP A 311 0.38 -2.70 -15.15
CA TRP A 311 -0.20 -1.77 -16.14
C TRP A 311 0.28 -0.34 -15.93
N THR A 312 0.43 0.02 -14.65
CA THR A 312 0.76 1.36 -14.18
C THR A 312 1.85 1.29 -13.10
N PRO A 313 3.11 0.98 -13.49
CA PRO A 313 4.19 0.78 -12.51
C PRO A 313 4.50 1.99 -11.63
N PRO A 314 4.64 3.23 -12.15
CA PRO A 314 5.15 4.36 -11.37
C PRO A 314 4.06 5.09 -10.60
N LEU A 315 3.12 4.35 -10.00
CA LEU A 315 2.15 4.92 -9.07
C LEU A 315 2.73 4.96 -7.66
N ARG A 316 2.19 5.86 -6.84
CA ARG A 316 2.63 6.05 -5.45
C ARG A 316 2.40 4.80 -4.60
N GLU A 317 1.25 4.14 -4.77
CA GLU A 317 0.97 2.88 -4.09
C GLU A 317 2.01 1.80 -4.40
N SER A 318 2.53 1.75 -5.63
CA SER A 318 3.50 0.74 -6.09
C SER A 318 4.84 0.85 -5.36
N PHE A 319 5.21 2.04 -4.88
CA PHE A 319 6.38 2.26 -4.04
C PHE A 319 6.11 1.96 -2.56
N SER A 320 4.95 2.38 -2.04
CA SER A 320 4.62 2.25 -0.62
C SER A 320 4.21 0.84 -0.20
N TYR A 321 3.61 0.05 -1.08
CA TYR A 321 3.04 -1.25 -0.74
C TYR A 321 4.02 -2.26 -0.10
N PRO A 322 5.26 -2.46 -0.59
CA PRO A 322 6.27 -3.27 0.12
C PRO A 322 6.53 -2.83 1.56
N PHE A 323 6.57 -1.51 1.79
CA PHE A 323 6.79 -0.95 3.13
C PHE A 323 5.58 -1.14 4.03
N LEU A 324 4.36 -1.14 3.49
CA LEU A 324 3.16 -1.53 4.24
C LEU A 324 3.25 -2.96 4.76
N VAL A 325 3.63 -3.91 3.89
CA VAL A 325 3.76 -5.32 4.29
C VAL A 325 4.84 -5.49 5.35
N LEU A 326 5.98 -4.80 5.19
CA LEU A 326 7.04 -4.77 6.19
C LEU A 326 6.55 -4.20 7.52
N GLN A 327 5.80 -3.10 7.48
CA GLN A 327 5.22 -2.44 8.65
C GLN A 327 4.25 -3.36 9.40
N MET A 328 3.36 -4.05 8.67
CA MET A 328 2.43 -5.02 9.25
C MET A 328 3.17 -6.21 9.88
N TYR A 329 4.23 -6.70 9.22
CA TYR A 329 5.08 -7.76 9.75
C TYR A 329 5.76 -7.34 11.06
N VAL A 330 6.40 -6.16 11.09
CA VAL A 330 7.06 -5.63 12.30
C VAL A 330 6.07 -5.39 13.43
N LEU A 331 4.89 -4.83 13.14
CA LEU A 331 3.84 -4.67 14.16
C LEU A 331 3.42 -6.02 14.74
N THR A 332 3.21 -7.03 13.88
CA THR A 332 2.85 -8.38 14.31
C THR A 332 3.96 -9.03 15.16
N LEU A 333 5.24 -8.78 14.83
CA LEU A 333 6.37 -9.20 15.65
C LEU A 333 6.33 -8.58 17.05
N ILE A 334 6.02 -7.28 17.16
CA ILE A 334 5.92 -6.58 18.44
C ILE A 334 4.77 -7.13 19.28
N LEU A 335 3.60 -7.37 18.67
CA LEU A 335 2.43 -7.87 19.39
C LEU A 335 2.62 -9.31 19.91
N ARG A 336 3.31 -10.16 19.15
CA ARG A 336 3.53 -11.57 19.52
C ARG A 336 4.70 -11.77 20.49
N THR A 337 5.66 -10.85 20.49
CA THR A 337 6.85 -10.96 21.36
C THR A 337 6.54 -10.45 22.77
N SER A 338 6.88 -11.24 23.79
CA SER A 338 6.73 -10.81 25.19
C SER A 338 7.71 -9.69 25.56
N ASN A 339 8.94 -9.76 25.04
CA ASN A 339 10.03 -8.83 25.32
C ASN A 339 9.94 -7.52 24.52
N ASN A 340 10.15 -6.41 25.23
CA ASN A 340 10.16 -5.06 24.67
C ASN A 340 11.53 -4.68 24.08
N TYR A 341 11.95 -5.32 22.98
CA TYR A 341 13.20 -4.92 22.33
C TYR A 341 13.03 -3.60 21.56
N THR A 342 13.82 -2.59 21.93
CA THR A 342 13.83 -1.26 21.28
C THR A 342 14.05 -1.35 19.77
N ARG A 343 14.81 -2.36 19.29
CA ARG A 343 15.06 -2.58 17.86
C ARG A 343 13.77 -2.75 17.05
N HIS A 344 12.76 -3.45 17.57
CA HIS A 344 11.50 -3.65 16.84
C HIS A 344 10.69 -2.35 16.75
N PHE A 345 10.71 -1.53 17.80
CA PHE A 345 10.06 -0.22 17.81
C PHE A 345 10.75 0.78 16.86
N ILE A 346 12.08 0.78 16.80
CA ILE A 346 12.84 1.56 15.82
C ILE A 346 12.51 1.09 14.40
N ALA A 347 12.47 -0.23 14.16
CA ALA A 347 12.06 -0.78 12.87
C ALA A 347 10.63 -0.40 12.49
N LEU A 348 9.70 -0.35 13.44
CA LEU A 348 8.33 0.12 13.22
C LEU A 348 8.34 1.58 12.77
N CYS A 349 9.05 2.45 13.48
CA CYS A 349 9.18 3.86 13.13
C CYS A 349 9.76 4.06 11.72
N LEU A 350 10.86 3.38 11.41
CA LEU A 350 11.49 3.47 10.08
C LEU A 350 10.57 2.94 8.97
N SER A 351 9.88 1.82 9.19
CA SER A 351 8.95 1.25 8.22
C SER A 351 7.73 2.14 7.98
N ASN A 352 7.20 2.78 9.04
CA ASN A 352 6.12 3.74 8.95
C ASN A 352 6.52 4.97 8.13
N VAL A 353 7.73 5.48 8.35
CA VAL A 353 8.27 6.64 7.60
C VAL A 353 8.46 6.27 6.13
N ALA A 354 9.08 5.13 5.85
CA ALA A 354 9.25 4.62 4.49
C ALA A 354 7.91 4.34 3.78
N PHE A 355 6.86 3.97 4.52
CA PHE A 355 5.52 3.78 3.98
C PHE A 355 4.80 5.10 3.67
N MET A 356 4.93 6.10 4.55
CA MET A 356 4.25 7.39 4.43
C MET A 356 4.89 8.33 3.40
N LEU A 357 6.22 8.37 3.29
CA LEU A 357 6.91 9.33 2.41
C LEU A 357 6.51 9.23 0.93
N PRO A 358 6.39 8.03 0.32
CA PRO A 358 6.02 7.91 -1.09
C PRO A 358 4.53 8.14 -1.35
N TRP A 359 3.64 7.95 -0.37
CA TRP A 359 2.21 7.88 -0.61
C TRP A 359 1.36 8.68 0.38
N GLN A 360 0.71 9.71 -0.14
CA GLN A 360 -0.14 10.62 0.62
C GLN A 360 -1.31 9.93 1.36
N PHE A 361 -1.84 8.83 0.82
CA PHE A 361 -2.99 8.12 1.39
C PHE A 361 -2.60 7.07 2.45
N ALA A 362 -1.31 6.87 2.70
CA ALA A 362 -0.80 5.94 3.70
C ALA A 362 -1.41 6.16 5.10
N GLN A 363 -1.69 7.42 5.45
CA GLN A 363 -2.30 7.80 6.73
C GLN A 363 -3.66 7.16 6.97
N PHE A 364 -4.47 6.95 5.91
CA PHE A 364 -5.76 6.30 6.04
C PHE A 364 -5.63 4.83 6.43
N ILE A 365 -4.64 4.13 5.87
CA ILE A 365 -4.38 2.73 6.21
C ILE A 365 -3.88 2.63 7.65
N LEU A 366 -2.92 3.47 8.04
CA LEU A 366 -2.43 3.49 9.43
C LEU A 366 -3.53 3.88 10.43
N PHE A 367 -4.45 4.77 10.05
CA PHE A 367 -5.62 5.09 10.87
C PHE A 367 -6.50 3.85 11.13
N THR A 368 -6.82 3.07 10.09
CA THR A 368 -7.59 1.83 10.29
C THR A 368 -6.84 0.82 11.16
N GLN A 369 -5.52 0.77 11.06
CA GLN A 369 -4.68 -0.07 11.90
C GLN A 369 -4.74 0.36 13.37
N ILE A 370 -4.59 1.66 13.67
CA ILE A 370 -4.71 2.17 15.05
C ILE A 370 -6.12 1.93 15.61
N ALA A 371 -7.17 2.11 14.80
CA ALA A 371 -8.54 1.80 15.22
C ALA A 371 -8.70 0.32 15.61
N SER A 372 -8.11 -0.60 14.82
CA SER A 372 -8.12 -2.03 15.13
C SER A 372 -7.33 -2.37 16.41
N LEU A 373 -6.16 -1.75 16.61
CA LEU A 373 -5.35 -1.94 17.81
C LEU A 373 -6.01 -1.37 19.05
N PHE A 374 -6.70 -0.23 18.92
CA PHE A 374 -7.47 0.36 20.01
C PHE A 374 -8.60 -0.57 20.45
N LEU A 375 -9.32 -1.21 19.51
CA LEU A 375 -10.33 -2.22 19.86
C LEU A 375 -9.71 -3.42 20.60
N MET A 376 -8.54 -3.90 20.16
CA MET A 376 -7.81 -4.98 20.86
C MET A 376 -7.37 -4.57 22.27
N TYR A 377 -7.00 -3.29 22.46
CA TYR A 377 -6.68 -2.73 23.77
C TYR A 377 -7.90 -2.70 24.69
N VAL A 378 -9.06 -2.22 24.21
CA VAL A 378 -10.32 -2.19 24.99
C VAL A 378 -10.77 -3.58 25.44
N VAL A 379 -10.59 -4.60 24.59
CA VAL A 379 -10.92 -6.00 24.95
C VAL A 379 -9.92 -6.59 25.95
N GLY A 380 -8.74 -5.98 26.12
CA GLY A 380 -7.72 -6.41 27.07
C GLY A 380 -6.74 -7.46 26.54
N TYR A 381 -6.60 -7.60 25.22
CA TYR A 381 -5.61 -8.51 24.62
C TYR A 381 -4.18 -7.93 24.61
N ILE A 382 -4.03 -6.61 24.70
CA ILE A 382 -2.74 -5.90 24.60
C ILE A 382 -2.41 -5.22 25.93
N GLU A 383 -1.18 -5.40 26.41
CA GLU A 383 -0.69 -4.69 27.60
C GLU A 383 -0.67 -3.16 27.38
N PRO A 384 -1.16 -2.34 28.32
CA PRO A 384 -1.20 -0.88 28.18
C PRO A 384 0.16 -0.24 27.88
N SER A 385 1.23 -0.76 28.50
CA SER A 385 2.59 -0.26 28.32
C SER A 385 3.14 -0.50 26.90
N LYS A 386 2.75 -1.61 26.26
CA LYS A 386 3.11 -1.92 24.86
C LYS A 386 2.32 -1.05 23.90
N PHE A 387 1.02 -0.91 24.14
CA PHE A 387 0.15 -0.07 23.33
C PHE A 387 0.61 1.39 23.32
N GLN A 388 0.94 1.95 24.50
CA GLN A 388 1.48 3.30 24.62
C GLN A 388 2.78 3.46 23.81
N LYS A 389 3.72 2.52 23.91
CA LYS A 389 4.97 2.56 23.12
C LYS A 389 4.70 2.52 21.62
N ILE A 390 3.74 1.72 21.16
CA ILE A 390 3.34 1.67 19.74
C ILE A 390 2.80 3.04 19.29
N ILE A 391 1.90 3.67 20.06
CA ILE A 391 1.38 5.01 19.74
C ILE A 391 2.51 6.04 19.73
N CYS A 392 3.42 6.02 20.71
CA CYS A 392 4.57 6.92 20.76
C CYS A 392 5.42 6.83 19.48
N MET A 393 5.74 5.62 19.04
CA MET A 393 6.54 5.42 17.82
C MET A 393 5.81 5.89 16.57
N ASN A 394 4.48 5.71 16.50
CA ASN A 394 3.66 6.24 15.41
C ASN A 394 3.61 7.78 15.42
N MET A 395 3.51 8.42 16.59
CA MET A 395 3.58 9.88 16.74
C MET A 395 4.95 10.42 16.29
N VAL A 396 6.05 9.78 16.71
CA VAL A 396 7.40 10.12 16.25
C VAL A 396 7.52 9.94 14.74
N SER A 397 6.93 8.89 14.17
CA SER A 397 6.92 8.66 12.72
C SER A 397 6.23 9.80 11.96
N VAL A 398 5.06 10.25 12.44
CA VAL A 398 4.33 11.38 11.84
C VAL A 398 5.14 12.67 11.93
N LEU A 399 5.75 12.94 13.09
CA LEU A 399 6.61 14.12 13.28
C LEU A 399 7.82 14.09 12.34
N LEU A 400 8.46 12.93 12.19
CA LEU A 400 9.61 12.77 11.29
C LEU A 400 9.18 12.98 9.83
N CYS A 401 8.05 12.40 9.40
CA CYS A 401 7.50 12.64 8.07
C CYS A 401 7.15 14.13 7.85
N PHE A 402 6.62 14.81 8.86
CA PHE A 402 6.34 16.25 8.79
C PHE A 402 7.61 17.07 8.55
N ILE A 403 8.70 16.76 9.27
CA ILE A 403 10.00 17.42 9.10
C ILE A 403 10.57 17.12 7.72
N LEU A 404 10.57 15.85 7.29
CA LEU A 404 11.09 15.44 5.98
C LEU A 404 10.27 16.06 4.83
N MET A 405 8.95 16.17 4.96
CA MET A 405 8.08 16.77 3.93
C MET A 405 8.04 18.30 3.96
N PHE A 406 9.06 18.96 4.52
CA PHE A 406 9.17 20.42 4.59
C PHE A 406 7.92 21.09 5.21
N GLY A 407 7.41 20.50 6.29
CA GLY A 407 6.24 21.01 7.01
C GLY A 407 4.95 20.89 6.21
N ASN A 408 4.68 19.74 5.58
CA ASN A 408 3.41 19.49 4.92
C ASN A 408 2.28 19.36 5.96
N SER A 409 1.33 20.30 5.93
CA SER A 409 0.22 20.39 6.89
C SER A 409 -0.68 19.17 6.88
N MET A 410 -0.77 18.44 5.74
CA MET A 410 -1.59 17.23 5.60
C MET A 410 -1.30 16.20 6.70
N TYR A 411 -0.04 16.06 7.12
CA TYR A 411 0.34 15.08 8.16
C TYR A 411 -0.23 15.43 9.52
N LEU A 412 -0.14 16.69 9.93
CA LEU A 412 -0.63 17.15 11.23
C LEU A 412 -2.15 17.27 11.27
N SER A 413 -2.78 17.69 10.17
CA SER A 413 -4.24 17.88 10.07
C SER A 413 -5.01 16.59 9.73
N SER A 414 -4.33 15.45 9.64
CA SER A 414 -4.95 14.17 9.30
C SER A 414 -5.73 13.57 10.47
N TYR A 415 -6.80 12.83 10.16
CA TYR A 415 -7.52 12.02 11.15
C TYR A 415 -6.60 11.03 11.87
N TYR A 416 -5.55 10.56 11.20
CA TYR A 416 -4.54 9.70 11.79
C TYR A 416 -3.81 10.39 12.95
N SER A 417 -3.27 11.59 12.72
CA SER A 417 -2.59 12.39 13.75
C SER A 417 -3.52 12.69 14.93
N SER A 418 -4.75 13.11 14.65
CA SER A 418 -5.76 13.35 15.70
C SER A 418 -6.10 12.08 16.49
N SER A 419 -6.21 10.93 15.82
CA SER A 419 -6.49 9.65 16.48
C SER A 419 -5.38 9.24 17.43
N LEU A 420 -4.12 9.40 17.02
CA LEU A 420 -2.97 9.06 17.86
C LEU A 420 -2.94 9.91 19.13
N LEU A 421 -3.22 11.21 19.02
CA LEU A 421 -3.34 12.12 20.16
C LEU A 421 -4.49 11.76 21.10
N MET A 422 -5.63 11.34 20.55
CA MET A 422 -6.79 10.91 21.35
C MET A 422 -6.54 9.59 22.08
N THR A 423 -5.77 8.68 21.46
CA THR A 423 -5.47 7.35 22.04
C THR A 423 -4.31 7.33 23.03
N TRP A 424 -3.47 8.37 23.04
CA TRP A 424 -2.35 8.53 23.96
C TRP A 424 -2.85 8.97 25.34
#